data_AF-F1LG79-F1
#
_entry.id   AF-F1LG79-F1
#
_cell.length_a   1.000
_cell.length_b   1.000
_cell.length_c   1.000
_cell.angle_alpha   90.00
_cell.angle_beta   90.00
_cell.angle_gamma   90.00
#
_symmetry.space_group_name_H-M   'P 1'
#
loop_
_entity.id
_entity.type
_entity.pdbx_description
1 polymer ?
#
loop_
_entity_poly.entity_id
_entity_poly.type
_entity_poly.pdbx_seq_one_letter_code
_entity_poly.pdbx_strand_id
1 'polypeptide(L)' 'MGKEEKYEVLNVLEFTSTRRRMGVIVKSPSSKIKLYIKGADSVILPRLSADVDRKLIETTTAHLVDFANCESTVIGRHWD' A
#
# COMPACT_ATOMS: atom_id res chain seq x y z
N MET A 1 7.25 -22.40 -10.69
CA MET A 1 8.57 -21.96 -10.17
C MET A 1 8.59 -20.45 -10.16
N GLY A 2 9.02 -19.81 -9.06
CA GLY A 2 9.16 -18.35 -8.99
C GLY A 2 10.46 -17.88 -9.65
N LYS A 3 10.46 -16.67 -10.21
CA LYS A 3 11.67 -16.02 -10.74
C LYS A 3 12.16 -15.00 -9.71
N GLU A 4 13.44 -15.04 -9.38
CA GLU A 4 14.05 -14.01 -8.54
C GLU A 4 14.21 -12.71 -9.32
N GLU A 5 13.81 -11.61 -8.69
CA GLU A 5 13.97 -10.27 -9.22
C GLU A 5 14.68 -9.39 -8.19
N LYS A 6 15.68 -8.64 -8.63
CA LYS A 6 16.41 -7.71 -7.78
C LYS A 6 15.82 -6.32 -7.92
N TYR A 7 15.38 -5.76 -6.80
CA TYR A 7 14.90 -4.39 -6.70
C TYR A 7 15.94 -3.55 -5.97
N GLU A 8 16.21 -2.35 -6.48
CA GLU A 8 17.07 -1.38 -5.81
C GLU A 8 16.19 -0.45 -4.97
N VAL A 9 16.50 -0.32 -3.67
CA VAL A 9 15.81 0.62 -2.80
C VAL A 9 16.45 2.00 -2.98
N LEU A 10 15.68 2.95 -3.52
CA LEU A 10 16.13 4.31 -3.74
C LEU A 10 15.93 5.19 -2.51
N ASN A 11 14.85 5.00 -1.78
CA ASN A 11 14.57 5.75 -0.54
C ASN A 11 13.61 5.00 0.37
N VAL A 12 13.71 5.25 1.67
CA VAL A 12 12.79 4.75 2.69
C VAL A 12 12.08 5.95 3.34
N LEU A 13 10.76 5.96 3.26
CA LEU A 13 9.91 6.93 3.95
C LEU A 13 9.51 6.28 5.28
N GLU A 14 10.25 6.62 6.34
CA GLU A 14 10.03 6.04 7.66
C GLU A 14 8.63 6.27 8.21
N PHE A 15 8.21 5.36 9.07
CA PHE A 15 6.97 5.50 9.80
C PHE A 15 7.07 6.68 10.76
N THR A 16 6.05 7.53 10.76
CA THR A 16 5.87 8.55 11.80
C THR A 16 4.45 8.45 12.36
N SER A 17 4.31 8.63 13.67
CA SER A 17 3.02 8.57 14.36
C SER A 17 2.03 9.58 13.79
N THR A 18 2.49 10.77 13.40
CA THR A 18 1.67 11.81 12.75
C THR A 18 1.16 11.37 11.37
N ARG A 19 1.96 10.64 10.58
CA ARG A 19 1.56 10.20 9.23
C ARG A 19 0.83 8.86 9.23
N ARG A 20 1.02 8.01 10.25
CA ARG A 20 0.45 6.65 10.38
C ARG A 20 0.64 5.76 9.15
N ARG A 21 1.74 5.97 8.42
CA ARG A 21 2.14 5.21 7.23
C ARG A 21 3.64 5.27 7.03
N MET A 22 4.18 4.30 6.31
CA MET A 22 5.56 4.26 5.81
C MET A 22 5.58 3.84 4.35
N GLY A 23 6.68 4.11 3.64
CA GLY A 23 6.84 3.69 2.26
C GLY A 23 8.27 3.43 1.85
N VAL A 24 8.42 2.84 0.68
CA VAL A 24 9.72 2.62 0.03
C VAL A 24 9.60 2.99 -1.44
N ILE A 25 10.58 3.74 -1.92
CA ILE A 25 10.77 3.99 -3.35
C ILE A 25 11.75 2.94 -3.85
N VAL A 26 11.33 2.16 -4.84
CA VAL A 26 12.15 1.10 -5.44
C VAL A 26 12.29 1.30 -6.93
N LYS A 27 13.41 0.84 -7.47
CA LYS A 27 13.64 0.71 -8.91
C LYS A 27 13.59 -0.77 -9.27
N SER A 28 12.72 -1.12 -10.20
CA SER A 28 12.58 -2.48 -10.72
C SER A 28 13.76 -2.86 -11.63
N PRO A 29 13.95 -4.17 -11.92
CA PRO A 29 14.90 -4.61 -12.95
C PRO A 29 14.64 -3.97 -14.33
N SER A 30 13.38 -3.61 -14.62
CA SER A 30 12.96 -2.92 -15.83
C SER A 30 13.18 -1.40 -15.80
N SER A 31 13.96 -0.89 -14.83
CA SER A 31 14.23 0.53 -14.60
C SER A 31 13.00 1.40 -14.35
N LYS A 32 11.86 0.80 -13.98
CA LYS A 32 10.67 1.52 -13.55
C LYS A 32 10.79 1.85 -12.07
N ILE A 33 10.49 3.10 -11.71
CA ILE A 33 10.43 3.53 -10.32
C ILE A 33 9.02 3.30 -9.81
N LYS A 34 8.88 2.68 -8.63
CA LYS A 34 7.62 2.42 -7.95
C LYS A 34 7.69 2.86 -6.50
N LEU A 35 6.57 3.37 -5.99
CA LEU A 35 6.40 3.70 -4.58
C LEU A 35 5.46 2.67 -3.94
N TYR A 36 5.92 2.00 -2.90
CA TYR A 36 5.07 1.12 -2.09
C TYR A 36 4.80 1.77 -0.75
N ILE A 37 3.53 1.81 -0.35
CA ILE A 37 3.10 2.40 0.92
C ILE A 37 2.35 1.35 1.73
N LYS A 38 2.63 1.30 3.04
CA LYS A 38 1.82 0.58 4.03
C LYS A 38 1.42 1.51 5.17
N GLY A 39 0.15 1.49 5.57
CA GLY A 39 -0.36 2.36 6.63
C GLY A 39 -1.79 2.07 7.02
N ALA A 40 -2.34 2.91 7.89
CA ALA A 40 -3.74 2.80 8.30
C ALA A 40 -4.70 3.09 7.13
N ASP A 41 -5.80 2.34 7.03
CA ASP A 41 -6.74 2.43 5.92
C ASP A 41 -7.34 3.83 5.77
N SER A 42 -7.67 4.46 6.90
CA SER A 42 -8.12 5.87 6.97
C SER A 42 -7.11 6.88 6.39
N VAL A 43 -5.84 6.52 6.27
CA VAL A 43 -4.79 7.35 5.66
C VAL A 43 -4.55 6.97 4.20
N ILE A 44 -4.69 5.69 3.84
CA ILE A 44 -4.40 5.20 2.50
C ILE A 44 -5.58 5.42 1.55
N LEU A 45 -6.80 5.05 1.94
CA LEU A 45 -7.99 5.10 1.08
C LEU A 45 -8.27 6.49 0.48
N PRO A 46 -8.16 7.61 1.21
CA PRO A 46 -8.41 8.94 0.63
C PRO A 46 -7.34 9.41 -0.36
N ARG A 47 -6.24 8.67 -0.52
CA ARG A 47 -5.09 9.02 -1.38
C ARG A 47 -4.99 8.14 -2.62
N LEU A 48 -5.96 7.25 -2.82
CA LEU A 48 -6.11 6.49 -4.05
C LEU A 48 -6.46 7.43 -5.20
N SER A 49 -5.97 7.12 -6.41
CA SER A 49 -6.39 7.85 -7.61
C SER A 49 -7.88 7.65 -7.86
N ALA A 50 -8.54 8.67 -8.41
CA ALA A 50 -9.94 8.59 -8.85
C ALA A 50 -10.14 7.59 -10.00
N ASP A 51 -9.07 7.23 -10.70
CA ASP A 51 -9.10 6.31 -11.85
C ASP A 51 -9.15 4.83 -11.43
N VAL A 52 -8.99 4.54 -10.13
CA VAL A 52 -9.08 3.17 -9.60
C VAL A 52 -10.55 2.72 -9.65
N ASP A 53 -10.77 1.48 -10.08
CA ASP A 53 -12.10 0.88 -10.12
C ASP A 53 -12.80 0.99 -8.76
N ARG A 54 -13.91 1.73 -8.75
CA ARG A 54 -14.71 1.98 -7.56
C ARG A 54 -15.20 0.69 -6.91
N LYS A 55 -15.52 -0.33 -7.70
CA LYS A 55 -15.97 -1.63 -7.17
C LYS A 55 -14.85 -2.32 -6.38
N LEU A 56 -13.61 -2.17 -6.83
CA LEU A 56 -12.42 -2.68 -6.13
C LEU A 56 -12.22 -1.96 -4.79
N ILE A 57 -12.38 -0.62 -4.77
CA ILE A 57 -12.29 0.18 -3.55
C ILE A 57 -13.39 -0.23 -2.55
N GLU A 58 -14.64 -0.34 -2.99
CA GLU A 58 -15.78 -0.71 -2.15
C GLU A 58 -15.63 -2.12 -1.57
N THR A 59 -15.27 -3.10 -2.41
CA THR A 59 -15.05 -4.49 -1.96
C THR A 59 -13.90 -4.59 -0.97
N THR A 60 -12.79 -3.90 -1.26
CA THR A 60 -11.63 -3.88 -0.35
C THR A 60 -12.04 -3.23 0.97
N THR A 61 -12.73 -2.10 0.94
CA THR A 61 -13.19 -1.40 2.16
C THR A 61 -14.09 -2.27 3.03
N ALA A 62 -15.02 -3.03 2.42
CA ALA A 62 -15.85 -3.98 3.14
C ALA A 62 -15.00 -5.05 3.84
N HIS A 63 -14.05 -5.67 3.13
CA HIS A 63 -13.15 -6.64 3.74
C HIS A 63 -12.31 -6.04 4.87
N LEU A 64 -11.82 -4.80 4.75
CA LEU A 64 -11.05 -4.14 5.82
C LEU A 64 -11.90 -3.97 7.09
N VAL A 65 -13.20 -3.66 6.96
CA VAL A 65 -14.15 -3.59 8.08
C VAL A 65 -14.35 -4.96 8.70
N ASP A 66 -14.55 -6.00 7.90
CA ASP A 66 -14.71 -7.37 8.39
C ASP A 66 -13.46 -7.83 9.17
N PHE A 67 -12.25 -7.55 8.65
CA PHE A 67 -11.01 -7.88 9.34
C PHE A 67 -10.82 -7.10 10.66
N ALA A 68 -11.23 -5.83 10.71
CA ALA A 68 -11.17 -5.04 11.93
C ALA A 68 -12.13 -5.58 13.01
N ASN A 69 -13.30 -6.07 12.61
CA ASN A 69 -14.28 -6.70 13.50
C ASN A 69 -13.79 -8.05 14.06
N CYS A 70 -12.83 -8.70 13.39
CA CYS A 70 -12.16 -9.92 13.86
C CYS A 70 -10.89 -9.64 14.69
N GLU A 71 -10.72 -8.45 15.28
CA GLU A 71 -9.57 -8.03 16.12
C GLU A 71 -8.19 -8.13 15.44
N SER A 72 -8.14 -8.14 14.11
CA SER A 72 -6.90 -8.16 13.35
C SER A 72 -6.43 -6.74 13.01
N THR A 73 -5.14 -6.44 13.21
CA THR A 73 -4.57 -5.15 12.76
C THR A 73 -4.50 -5.13 11.24
N VAL A 74 -5.28 -4.25 10.61
CA VAL A 74 -5.33 -4.10 9.15
C VAL A 74 -4.33 -3.06 8.68
N ILE A 75 -3.52 -3.41 7.68
CA ILE A 75 -2.53 -2.52 7.05
C ILE A 75 -2.84 -2.44 5.56
N GLY A 76 -3.42 -1.33 5.10
CA GLY A 76 -3.64 -1.04 3.69
C GLY A 76 -2.31 -0.95 2.92
N ARG A 77 -2.19 -1.73 1.84
CA ARG A 77 -1.11 -1.66 0.85
C ARG A 77 -1.64 -1.05 -0.44
N HIS A 78 -1.16 0.13 -0.81
CA HIS A 78 -1.48 0.77 -2.10
C HIS A 78 -0.33 0.57 -3.10
N TRP A 79 -0.68 0.26 -4.34
CA TRP A 79 0.23 -0.03 -5.44
C TRP A 79 -0.17 0.86 -6.63
N ASP A 80 0.72 1.78 -7.03
CA ASP A 80 0.65 2.48 -8.32
C ASP A 80 1.47 1.74 -9.40
#